data_AF-A0A2V1CZV7-F1
#
_entry.id   AF-A0A2V1CZV7-F1
#
_cell.length_a   1.000
_cell.length_b   1.000
_cell.length_c   1.000
_cell.angle_alpha   90.00
_cell.angle_beta   90.00
_cell.angle_gamma   90.00
#
_symmetry.space_group_name_H-M   'P 1'
#
loop_
_entity.id
_entity.type
_entity.pdbx_description
1 polymer ?
#
loop_
_entity_poly.entity_id
_entity_poly.type
_entity_poly.pdbx_seq_one_letter_code
_entity_poly.pdbx_strand_id
1 'polypeptide(L)'
;MAGETGPISVPLPINMLIAGFFSIACYNSLELLISLFSRFRRHRGLYFWSMLIATLGIVLHSIVVLLRYYGLGPNFPLAVLTCVGWYCMVTGQSVVLYSRLHLVVPYKRTRWVLIMIIVNFFILHVPVTILFLGSNSHKSGIFIRAFNIYERIQVAGFCIQESIISGFYIREAMRGLNWVFAIKGPKEKRIIRHLIIVNVLVIFLDASLLATQYTNNFQIQTTYKPVVYSVKLKMEFVILNRLQAAR
;
A
#
# COMPACT_ATOMS: atom_id res chain seq x y z
N MET A 1 -20.92 -14.56 -5.74
CA MET A 1 -19.58 -13.95 -5.81
C MET A 1 -19.23 -13.48 -4.41
N ALA A 2 -18.11 -13.92 -3.85
CA ALA A 2 -17.83 -13.75 -2.43
C ALA A 2 -17.18 -12.39 -2.15
N GLY A 3 -17.92 -11.50 -1.48
CA GLY A 3 -17.36 -10.29 -0.83
C GLY A 3 -17.48 -8.98 -1.62
N GLU A 4 -17.83 -9.04 -2.90
CA GLU A 4 -17.99 -7.86 -3.77
C GLU A 4 -19.21 -7.02 -3.35
N THR A 5 -20.32 -7.66 -2.96
CA THR A 5 -21.61 -7.01 -2.71
C THR A 5 -22.11 -7.12 -1.26
N GLY A 6 -21.28 -7.59 -0.32
CA GLY A 6 -21.66 -7.69 1.09
C GLY A 6 -21.09 -8.92 1.81
N PRO A 7 -21.86 -9.52 2.75
CA PRO A 7 -21.40 -10.63 3.57
C PRO A 7 -20.97 -11.84 2.74
N ILE A 8 -20.04 -12.61 3.30
CA ILE A 8 -19.49 -13.81 2.66
C ILE A 8 -19.90 -15.06 3.41
N SER A 9 -20.11 -16.15 2.67
CA SER A 9 -20.21 -17.51 3.22
C SER A 9 -19.14 -18.35 2.54
N VAL A 10 -18.08 -18.67 3.28
CA VAL A 10 -16.90 -19.40 2.78
C VAL A 10 -16.52 -20.53 3.74
N PRO A 11 -15.87 -21.60 3.24
CA PRO A 11 -15.37 -22.70 4.07
C PRO A 11 -14.46 -22.24 5.22
N LEU A 12 -14.43 -23.03 6.30
CA LEU A 12 -13.60 -22.76 7.48
C LEU A 12 -12.13 -22.43 7.16
N PRO A 13 -11.43 -23.16 6.26
CA PRO A 13 -10.04 -22.82 5.92
C PRO A 13 -9.87 -21.39 5.39
N ILE A 14 -10.85 -20.89 4.61
CA ILE A 14 -10.82 -19.53 4.06
C ILE A 14 -11.09 -18.50 5.16
N ASN A 15 -12.02 -18.77 6.08
CA ASN A 15 -12.26 -17.89 7.23
C ASN A 15 -11.01 -17.77 8.13
N MET A 16 -10.32 -18.88 8.39
CA MET A 16 -9.06 -18.88 9.17
C MET A 16 -7.97 -18.09 8.46
N LEU A 17 -7.86 -18.20 7.13
CA LEU A 17 -6.92 -17.42 6.32
C LEU A 17 -7.23 -15.91 6.39
N ILE A 18 -8.50 -15.53 6.21
CA ILE A 18 -8.96 -14.14 6.32
C ILE A 18 -8.66 -13.56 7.70
N ALA A 19 -8.95 -14.32 8.77
CA ALA A 19 -8.64 -13.91 10.14
C ALA A 19 -7.14 -13.70 10.33
N GLY A 20 -6.30 -14.64 9.87
CA GLY A 20 -4.84 -14.53 9.94
C GLY A 20 -4.31 -13.29 9.21
N PHE A 21 -4.82 -12.99 8.01
CA PHE A 21 -4.42 -11.79 7.27
C PHE A 21 -4.80 -10.51 7.99
N PHE A 22 -6.02 -10.40 8.52
CA PHE A 22 -6.39 -9.22 9.31
C PHE A 22 -5.56 -9.08 10.58
N SER A 23 -5.30 -10.18 11.30
CA SER A 23 -4.45 -10.16 12.49
C SER A 23 -3.04 -9.66 12.18
N ILE A 24 -2.42 -10.14 11.10
CA ILE A 24 -1.08 -9.69 10.68
C ILE A 24 -1.10 -8.22 10.28
N ALA A 25 -2.08 -7.80 9.46
CA ALA A 25 -2.18 -6.42 9.01
C ALA A 25 -2.35 -5.43 10.19
N CYS A 26 -3.24 -5.76 11.14
CA CYS A 26 -3.46 -4.96 12.33
C CYS A 26 -2.24 -4.95 13.26
N TYR A 27 -1.62 -6.10 13.51
CA TYR A 27 -0.42 -6.21 14.35
C TYR A 27 0.73 -5.36 13.80
N ASN A 28 1.05 -5.53 12.51
CA ASN A 28 2.10 -4.76 11.86
C ASN A 28 1.81 -3.26 11.89
N SER A 29 0.54 -2.87 11.69
CA SER A 29 0.13 -1.47 11.73
C SER A 29 0.26 -0.87 13.13
N LEU A 30 -0.11 -1.61 14.18
CA LEU A 30 0.06 -1.18 15.57
C LEU A 30 1.54 -1.01 15.93
N GLU A 31 2.38 -1.98 15.57
CA GLU A 31 3.83 -1.90 15.77
C GLU A 31 4.43 -0.68 15.04
N LEU A 32 3.98 -0.42 13.81
CA LEU A 32 4.39 0.75 13.04
C LEU A 32 3.96 2.06 13.69
N LEU A 33 2.73 2.16 14.21
CA LEU A 33 2.26 3.35 14.93
C LEU A 33 3.11 3.61 16.17
N ILE A 34 3.33 2.59 17.01
CA ILE A 34 4.16 2.71 18.22
C ILE A 34 5.59 3.13 17.84
N SER A 35 6.17 2.51 16.82
CA SER A 35 7.52 2.84 16.32
C SER A 35 7.60 4.28 15.77
N LEU A 36 6.55 4.73 15.08
CA LEU A 36 6.47 6.06 14.49
C LEU A 36 6.42 7.14 15.58
N PHE A 37 5.57 6.99 16.60
CA PHE A 37 5.45 7.94 17.70
C PHE A 37 6.66 7.93 18.64
N SER A 38 7.26 6.77 18.90
CA SER A 38 8.45 6.68 19.76
C SER A 38 9.70 7.30 19.12
N ARG A 39 9.85 7.22 17.79
CA ARG A 39 11.07 7.68 17.10
C ARG A 39 11.01 9.15 16.67
N PHE A 40 9.87 9.64 16.20
CA PHE A 40 9.77 11.00 15.67
C PHE A 40 9.44 12.01 16.78
N ARG A 41 10.45 12.75 17.26
CA ARG A 41 10.25 13.87 18.20
C ARG A 41 9.56 15.10 17.59
N ARG A 42 9.49 15.23 16.26
CA ARG A 42 8.89 16.38 15.56
C ARG A 42 7.94 15.92 14.44
N HIS A 43 6.64 16.06 14.67
CA HIS A 43 5.54 15.58 13.82
C HIS A 43 5.19 16.50 12.63
N ARG A 44 6.17 17.19 12.02
CA ARG A 44 5.89 18.20 10.97
C ARG A 44 6.28 17.76 9.55
N GLY A 45 6.95 16.62 9.39
CA GLY A 45 7.39 16.15 8.07
C GLY A 45 6.29 15.48 7.27
N LEU A 46 6.30 15.69 5.94
CA LEU A 46 5.39 15.00 5.01
C LEU A 46 5.50 13.47 5.12
N TYR A 47 6.71 12.94 5.37
CA TYR A 47 6.92 11.52 5.66
C TYR A 47 6.11 11.03 6.85
N PHE A 48 6.12 11.78 7.98
CA PHE A 48 5.42 11.37 9.20
C PHE A 48 3.91 11.29 8.96
N TRP A 49 3.32 12.34 8.36
CA TRP A 49 1.89 12.38 8.08
C TRP A 49 1.45 11.34 7.06
N SER A 50 2.20 11.16 5.97
CA SER A 50 1.87 10.14 4.96
C SER A 50 1.99 8.72 5.55
N MET A 51 3.00 8.45 6.36
CA MET A 51 3.17 7.17 7.04
C MET A 51 2.04 6.90 8.05
N LEU A 52 1.67 7.91 8.84
CA LEU A 52 0.57 7.82 9.81
C LEU A 52 -0.76 7.56 9.10
N ILE A 53 -1.09 8.35 8.08
CA ILE A 53 -2.34 8.22 7.31
C ILE A 53 -2.41 6.86 6.61
N ALA A 54 -1.31 6.40 6.00
CA ALA A 54 -1.27 5.09 5.36
C ALA A 54 -1.50 3.96 6.36
N THR A 55 -0.85 4.04 7.53
CA THR A 55 -0.98 3.02 8.58
C THR A 55 -2.39 2.99 9.18
N LEU A 56 -2.97 4.16 9.47
CA LEU A 56 -4.36 4.25 9.92
C LEU A 56 -5.35 3.79 8.83
N GLY A 57 -5.05 4.06 7.56
CA GLY A 57 -5.82 3.56 6.42
C GLY A 57 -5.87 2.04 6.36
N ILE A 58 -4.74 1.36 6.62
CA ILE A 58 -4.68 -0.11 6.71
C ILE A 58 -5.58 -0.63 7.83
N VAL A 59 -5.51 -0.04 9.02
CA VAL A 59 -6.33 -0.44 10.17
C VAL A 59 -7.82 -0.23 9.88
N LEU A 60 -8.19 0.96 9.40
CA LEU A 60 -9.56 1.30 9.05
C LEU A 60 -10.11 0.34 8.00
N HIS A 61 -9.37 0.14 6.90
CA HIS A 61 -9.77 -0.79 5.84
C HIS A 61 -9.93 -2.21 6.37
N SER A 62 -8.99 -2.70 7.18
CA SER A 62 -9.03 -4.05 7.74
C SER A 62 -10.26 -4.27 8.62
N ILE A 63 -10.53 -3.36 9.55
CA ILE A 63 -11.67 -3.44 10.46
C ILE A 63 -12.99 -3.37 9.69
N VAL A 64 -13.13 -2.39 8.78
CA VAL A 64 -14.38 -2.17 8.06
C VAL A 64 -14.71 -3.33 7.11
N VAL A 65 -13.71 -3.87 6.40
CA VAL A 65 -13.91 -5.05 5.54
C VAL A 65 -14.27 -6.27 6.38
N LEU A 66 -13.65 -6.48 7.54
CA LEU A 66 -14.02 -7.56 8.47
C LEU A 66 -15.49 -7.43 8.88
N LEU A 67 -15.91 -6.26 9.36
CA LEU A 67 -17.30 -6.01 9.75
C LEU A 67 -18.27 -6.27 8.58
N ARG A 68 -17.89 -5.87 7.37
CA ARG A 68 -18.69 -6.06 6.16
C ARG A 68 -18.80 -7.52 5.74
N TYR A 69 -17.71 -8.28 5.80
CA TYR A 69 -17.67 -9.71 5.44
C TYR A 69 -18.53 -10.56 6.36
N TYR A 70 -18.58 -10.24 7.65
CA TYR A 70 -19.39 -10.97 8.63
C TYR A 70 -20.76 -10.35 8.88
N GLY A 71 -21.18 -9.35 8.09
CA GLY A 71 -22.51 -8.75 8.20
C GLY A 71 -22.78 -8.04 9.53
N LEU A 72 -21.73 -7.57 10.21
CA LEU A 72 -21.81 -6.95 11.54
C LEU A 72 -22.25 -5.47 11.50
N GLY A 73 -22.72 -4.99 10.35
CA GLY A 73 -23.20 -3.62 10.17
C GLY A 73 -23.80 -3.37 8.79
N PRO A 74 -24.31 -2.15 8.53
CA PRO A 74 -24.97 -1.83 7.28
C PRO A 74 -23.98 -1.83 6.11
N ASN A 75 -24.30 -2.60 5.06
CA ASN A 75 -23.36 -2.87 3.96
C ASN A 75 -22.90 -1.59 3.22
N PHE A 76 -23.83 -0.69 2.88
CA PHE A 76 -23.50 0.49 2.07
C PHE A 76 -22.60 1.51 2.82
N PRO A 77 -22.87 1.91 4.08
CA PRO A 77 -21.93 2.73 4.85
C PRO A 77 -20.56 2.08 5.04
N LEU A 78 -20.52 0.77 5.30
CA LEU A 78 -19.25 0.04 5.40
C LEU A 78 -18.51 -0.01 4.06
N ALA A 79 -19.20 -0.08 2.92
CA ALA A 79 -18.59 0.01 1.60
C ALA A 79 -17.95 1.39 1.35
N VAL A 80 -18.60 2.47 1.79
CA VAL A 80 -18.03 3.83 1.72
C VAL A 80 -16.78 3.95 2.60
N LEU A 81 -16.84 3.49 3.84
CA LEU A 81 -15.68 3.49 4.75
C LEU A 81 -14.53 2.60 4.23
N THR A 82 -14.85 1.52 3.53
CA THR A 82 -13.85 0.65 2.86
C THR A 82 -13.06 1.45 1.83
N CYS A 83 -13.74 2.30 1.04
CA CYS A 83 -13.10 3.17 0.06
C CYS A 83 -12.18 4.19 0.73
N VAL A 84 -12.64 4.82 1.83
CA VAL A 84 -11.83 5.79 2.58
C VAL A 84 -10.54 5.15 3.11
N GLY A 85 -10.65 4.01 3.79
CA GLY A 85 -9.48 3.28 4.28
C GLY A 85 -8.53 2.87 3.15
N TRP A 86 -9.09 2.42 2.02
CA TRP A 86 -8.33 2.04 0.83
C TRP A 86 -7.56 3.22 0.22
N TYR A 87 -8.18 4.39 0.11
CA TYR A 87 -7.55 5.61 -0.40
C TYR A 87 -6.38 6.02 0.49
N CYS A 88 -6.61 6.10 1.80
CA CYS A 88 -5.58 6.43 2.78
C CYS A 88 -4.41 5.44 2.71
N MET A 89 -4.69 4.14 2.61
CA MET A 89 -3.67 3.08 2.52
C MET A 89 -2.81 3.20 1.25
N VAL A 90 -3.44 3.19 0.07
CA VAL A 90 -2.70 3.10 -1.22
C VAL A 90 -2.05 4.43 -1.58
N THR A 91 -2.81 5.53 -1.53
CA THR A 91 -2.26 6.85 -1.84
C THR A 91 -1.27 7.28 -0.77
N GLY A 92 -1.56 7.01 0.51
CA GLY A 92 -0.63 7.30 1.60
C GLY A 92 0.72 6.62 1.39
N GLN A 93 0.74 5.33 1.03
CA GLN A 93 1.99 4.62 0.74
C GLN A 93 2.76 5.24 -0.44
N SER A 94 2.07 5.65 -1.50
CA SER A 94 2.72 6.29 -2.65
C SER A 94 3.35 7.63 -2.27
N VAL A 95 2.69 8.38 -1.38
CA VAL A 95 3.22 9.65 -0.84
C VAL A 95 4.39 9.41 0.12
N VAL A 96 4.41 8.31 0.87
CA VAL A 96 5.58 7.91 1.69
C VAL A 96 6.80 7.66 0.80
N LEU A 97 6.64 6.88 -0.27
CA LEU A 97 7.71 6.62 -1.25
C LEU A 97 8.21 7.93 -1.88
N TYR A 98 7.27 8.82 -2.28
CA TYR A 98 7.58 10.14 -2.81
C TYR A 98 8.37 10.99 -1.81
N SER A 99 7.98 11.00 -0.53
CA SER A 99 8.68 11.75 0.51
C SER A 99 10.13 11.30 0.66
N ARG A 100 10.39 10.01 0.45
CA ARG A 100 11.75 9.47 0.44
C ARG A 100 12.52 9.79 -0.83
N LEU A 101 11.86 9.69 -1.99
CA LEU A 101 12.47 10.03 -3.28
C LEU A 101 12.95 11.49 -3.30
N HIS A 102 12.19 12.41 -2.70
CA HIS A 102 12.56 13.82 -2.57
C HIS A 102 13.89 14.06 -1.83
N LEU A 103 14.33 13.12 -0.99
CA LEU A 103 15.60 13.23 -0.27
C LEU A 103 16.81 12.82 -1.12
N VAL A 104 16.61 12.05 -2.19
CA VAL A 104 17.69 11.43 -2.98
C VAL A 104 17.75 11.99 -4.41
N VAL A 105 16.61 12.44 -4.95
CA VAL A 105 16.47 12.79 -6.37
C VAL A 105 16.33 14.30 -6.57
N PRO A 106 16.89 14.88 -7.67
CA PRO A 106 16.75 16.29 -7.98
C PRO A 106 15.30 16.76 -8.09
N TYR A 107 15.02 17.97 -7.59
CA TYR A 107 13.69 18.58 -7.46
C TYR A 107 12.80 18.46 -8.72
N LYS A 108 13.37 18.64 -9.92
CA LYS A 108 12.62 18.59 -11.19
C LYS A 108 11.95 17.23 -11.44
N ARG A 109 12.63 16.11 -11.16
CA ARG A 109 12.07 14.76 -11.39
C ARG A 109 11.03 14.39 -10.34
N THR A 110 11.22 14.86 -9.12
CA THR A 110 10.28 14.64 -8.02
C THR A 110 8.91 15.24 -8.32
N ARG A 111 8.85 16.44 -8.93
CA ARG A 111 7.56 17.06 -9.33
C ARG A 111 6.75 16.20 -10.31
N TRP A 112 7.41 15.53 -11.27
CA TRP A 112 6.73 14.61 -12.20
C TRP A 112 6.14 13.40 -11.49
N VAL A 113 6.83 12.87 -10.47
CA VAL A 113 6.30 11.77 -9.65
C VAL A 113 5.06 12.20 -8.87
N LEU A 114 5.06 13.42 -8.31
CA LEU A 114 3.88 13.94 -7.63
C LEU A 114 2.70 14.09 -8.59
N ILE A 115 2.94 14.63 -9.79
CA ILE A 115 1.91 14.75 -10.84
C ILE A 115 1.36 13.36 -11.20
N MET A 116 2.23 12.36 -11.37
CA MET A 116 1.81 10.97 -11.63
C MET A 116 0.91 10.43 -10.51
N ILE A 117 1.27 10.62 -9.24
CA ILE A 117 0.45 10.17 -8.10
C ILE A 117 -0.94 10.84 -8.13
N ILE A 118 -1.00 12.14 -8.38
CA ILE A 118 -2.27 12.88 -8.44
C ILE A 118 -3.13 12.42 -9.62
N VAL A 119 -2.54 12.26 -10.80
CA VAL A 119 -3.26 11.83 -12.01
C VAL A 119 -3.79 10.40 -11.81
N ASN A 120 -2.97 9.49 -11.30
CA ASN A 120 -3.40 8.11 -11.02
C ASN A 120 -4.47 8.05 -9.94
N PHE A 121 -4.47 8.96 -8.95
CA PHE A 121 -5.58 9.06 -8.01
C PHE A 121 -6.90 9.31 -8.75
N PHE A 122 -6.97 10.29 -9.63
CA PHE A 122 -8.21 10.58 -10.36
C PHE A 122 -8.59 9.49 -11.36
N ILE A 123 -7.62 8.92 -12.08
CA ILE A 123 -7.88 7.92 -13.12
C ILE A 123 -8.19 6.53 -12.52
N LEU A 124 -7.52 6.14 -11.44
CA LEU A 124 -7.63 4.78 -10.89
C LEU A 124 -8.56 4.69 -9.68
N HIS A 125 -8.56 5.66 -8.76
CA HIS A 125 -9.43 5.59 -7.57
C HIS A 125 -10.89 5.94 -7.91
N VAL A 126 -11.13 7.07 -8.58
CA VAL A 126 -12.50 7.59 -8.78
C VAL A 126 -13.41 6.61 -9.54
N PRO A 127 -13.01 6.05 -10.70
CA PRO A 127 -13.89 5.14 -11.43
C PRO A 127 -14.13 3.84 -10.68
N VAL A 128 -13.12 3.27 -10.02
CA VAL A 128 -13.30 2.06 -9.18
C VAL A 128 -14.30 2.32 -8.07
N THR A 129 -14.22 3.47 -7.40
CA THR A 129 -15.15 3.78 -6.31
C THR A 129 -16.57 3.95 -6.79
N ILE A 130 -16.79 4.60 -7.93
CA ILE A 130 -18.13 4.71 -8.53
C ILE A 130 -18.67 3.31 -8.86
N LEU A 131 -17.84 2.47 -9.48
CA LEU A 131 -18.22 1.10 -9.85
C LEU A 131 -18.47 0.21 -8.61
N PHE A 132 -17.67 0.36 -7.55
CA PHE A 132 -17.81 -0.40 -6.30
C PHE A 132 -19.04 0.00 -5.49
N LEU A 133 -19.31 1.31 -5.36
CA LEU A 133 -20.51 1.78 -4.68
C LEU A 133 -21.77 1.47 -5.51
N GLY A 134 -21.68 1.56 -6.83
CA GLY A 134 -22.72 1.15 -7.76
C GLY A 134 -23.03 -0.35 -7.68
N SER A 135 -22.02 -1.20 -7.53
CA SER A 135 -22.21 -2.65 -7.34
C SER A 135 -22.84 -3.01 -5.99
N ASN A 136 -22.73 -2.13 -5.00
CA ASN A 136 -23.37 -2.27 -3.68
C ASN A 136 -24.74 -1.56 -3.58
N SER A 137 -25.27 -1.04 -4.69
CA SER A 137 -26.58 -0.39 -4.80
C SER A 137 -27.63 -1.32 -5.43
N HIS A 138 -28.90 -0.90 -5.46
CA HIS A 138 -30.02 -1.65 -6.05
C HIS A 138 -29.82 -2.07 -7.53
N LYS A 139 -28.86 -1.46 -8.26
CA LYS A 139 -28.53 -1.75 -9.67
C LYS A 139 -27.24 -2.57 -9.83
N SER A 140 -26.92 -3.42 -8.86
CA SER A 140 -25.66 -4.17 -8.75
C SER A 140 -25.22 -4.90 -10.03
N GLY A 141 -26.16 -5.57 -10.73
CA GLY A 141 -25.84 -6.42 -11.88
C GLY A 141 -25.19 -5.71 -13.08
N ILE A 142 -25.42 -4.40 -13.24
CA ILE A 142 -24.83 -3.61 -14.33
C ILE A 142 -23.38 -3.26 -14.01
N PHE A 143 -23.10 -2.94 -12.74
CA PHE A 143 -21.81 -2.40 -12.32
C PHE A 143 -20.77 -3.49 -12.03
N ILE A 144 -21.19 -4.70 -11.64
CA ILE A 144 -20.27 -5.74 -11.16
C ILE A 144 -19.27 -6.20 -12.23
N ARG A 145 -19.70 -6.31 -13.50
CA ARG A 145 -18.81 -6.71 -14.61
C ARG A 145 -17.78 -5.62 -14.90
N ALA A 146 -18.22 -4.36 -14.95
CA ALA A 146 -17.33 -3.22 -15.15
C ALA A 146 -16.35 -3.07 -13.97
N PHE A 147 -16.83 -3.25 -12.73
CA PHE A 147 -16.02 -3.24 -11.52
C PHE A 147 -14.90 -4.28 -11.59
N ASN A 148 -15.21 -5.54 -11.88
CA ASN A 148 -14.21 -6.61 -11.91
C ASN A 148 -13.12 -6.41 -12.97
N ILE A 149 -13.45 -5.80 -14.12
CA ILE A 149 -12.47 -5.45 -15.14
C ILE A 149 -11.60 -4.28 -14.67
N TYR A 150 -12.24 -3.21 -14.21
CA TYR A 150 -11.54 -1.98 -13.84
C TYR A 150 -10.68 -2.16 -12.58
N GLU A 151 -11.09 -3.04 -11.66
CA GLU A 151 -10.29 -3.37 -10.47
C GLU A 151 -8.95 -4.01 -10.85
N ARG A 152 -8.91 -4.91 -11.85
CA ARG A 152 -7.65 -5.49 -12.35
C ARG A 152 -6.75 -4.44 -12.98
N ILE A 153 -7.34 -3.55 -13.79
CA ILE A 153 -6.63 -2.41 -14.40
C ILE A 153 -6.07 -1.51 -13.30
N GLN A 154 -6.84 -1.25 -12.25
CA GLN A 154 -6.43 -0.44 -11.11
C GLN A 154 -5.24 -1.05 -10.38
N VAL A 155 -5.30 -2.32 -10.00
CA VAL A 155 -4.17 -2.98 -9.29
C VAL A 155 -2.91 -2.97 -10.17
N ALA A 156 -3.05 -3.21 -11.47
CA ALA A 156 -1.94 -3.09 -12.43
C ALA A 156 -1.37 -1.67 -12.51
N GLY A 157 -2.25 -0.66 -12.59
CA GLY A 157 -1.85 0.75 -12.66
C GLY A 157 -1.05 1.20 -11.42
N PHE A 158 -1.50 0.84 -10.21
CA PHE A 158 -0.75 1.15 -9.00
C PHE A 158 0.56 0.36 -8.90
N CYS A 159 0.59 -0.91 -9.32
CA CYS A 159 1.83 -1.68 -9.38
C CYS A 159 2.86 -1.01 -10.33
N ILE A 160 2.42 -0.52 -11.49
CA ILE A 160 3.28 0.22 -12.43
C ILE A 160 3.77 1.51 -11.77
N GLN A 161 2.89 2.26 -11.10
CA GLN A 161 3.26 3.48 -10.37
C GLN A 161 4.33 3.20 -9.31
N GLU A 162 4.12 2.19 -8.45
CA GLU A 162 5.06 1.81 -7.40
C GLU A 162 6.39 1.32 -7.98
N SER A 163 6.35 0.57 -9.10
CA SER A 163 7.55 0.13 -9.82
C SER A 163 8.35 1.30 -10.41
N ILE A 164 7.68 2.31 -10.98
CA ILE A 164 8.33 3.52 -11.50
C ILE A 164 9.02 4.29 -10.37
N ILE A 165 8.34 4.50 -9.24
CA ILE A 165 8.89 5.22 -8.09
C ILE A 165 10.09 4.47 -7.52
N SER A 166 9.95 3.16 -7.33
CA SER A 166 11.02 2.28 -6.83
C SER A 166 12.21 2.24 -7.80
N GLY A 167 11.96 2.16 -9.11
CA GLY A 167 13.00 2.19 -10.14
C GLY A 167 13.80 3.48 -10.16
N PHE A 168 13.15 4.65 -10.01
CA PHE A 168 13.85 5.92 -9.87
C PHE A 168 14.70 5.97 -8.61
N TYR A 169 14.17 5.47 -7.49
CA TYR A 169 14.91 5.41 -6.24
C TYR A 169 16.16 4.53 -6.35
N ILE A 170 16.02 3.30 -6.89
CA ILE A 170 17.14 2.38 -7.08
C ILE A 170 18.18 2.97 -8.03
N ARG A 171 17.77 3.61 -9.14
CA ARG A 171 18.73 4.19 -10.10
C ARG A 171 19.58 5.29 -9.45
N GLU A 172 18.96 6.21 -8.72
CA GLU A 172 19.70 7.29 -8.07
C GLU A 172 20.49 6.78 -6.84
N ALA A 173 19.95 5.80 -6.12
CA ALA A 173 20.70 5.09 -5.08
C ALA A 173 21.97 4.44 -5.66
N MET A 174 21.88 3.72 -6.79
CA MET A 174 23.03 3.10 -7.47
C MET A 174 24.07 4.13 -7.94
N ARG A 175 23.64 5.30 -8.42
CA ARG A 175 24.56 6.39 -8.78
C ARG A 175 25.30 6.96 -7.57
N GLY A 176 24.58 7.22 -6.47
CA GLY A 176 25.20 7.64 -5.21
C GLY A 176 26.10 6.56 -4.62
N LEU A 177 25.72 5.29 -4.80
CA LEU A 177 26.48 4.10 -4.43
C LEU A 177 27.84 4.03 -5.09
N ASN A 178 27.94 4.26 -6.41
CA ASN A 178 29.24 4.16 -7.10
C ASN A 178 30.26 5.13 -6.50
N TRP A 179 29.79 6.32 -6.11
CA TRP A 179 30.60 7.30 -5.38
C TRP A 179 30.91 6.84 -3.95
N VAL A 180 29.93 6.26 -3.25
CA VAL A 180 30.10 5.78 -1.87
C VAL A 180 30.96 4.51 -1.77
N PHE A 181 30.86 3.58 -2.72
CA PHE A 181 31.66 2.34 -2.76
C PHE A 181 33.13 2.62 -3.07
N ALA A 182 33.41 3.72 -3.77
CA ALA A 182 34.77 4.20 -4.04
C ALA A 182 35.44 4.84 -2.81
N ILE A 183 34.66 5.31 -1.82
CA ILE A 183 35.17 6.16 -0.72
C ILE A 183 34.88 5.60 0.68
N LYS A 184 33.83 4.77 0.88
CA LYS A 184 33.38 4.32 2.21
C LYS A 184 33.70 2.85 2.53
N GLY A 185 33.78 2.58 3.84
CA GLY A 185 34.20 1.30 4.43
C GLY A 185 33.17 0.16 4.35
N PRO A 186 33.52 -1.04 4.84
CA PRO A 186 32.71 -2.25 4.74
C PRO A 186 31.34 -2.18 5.46
N LYS A 187 31.18 -1.28 6.43
CA LYS A 187 29.91 -1.07 7.16
C LYS A 187 28.86 -0.40 6.26
N GLU A 188 29.24 0.63 5.52
CA GLU A 188 28.31 1.31 4.59
C GLU A 188 27.91 0.42 3.42
N LYS A 189 28.83 -0.42 2.91
CA LYS A 189 28.53 -1.42 1.87
C LYS A 189 27.42 -2.39 2.34
N ARG A 190 27.40 -2.77 3.62
CA ARG A 190 26.35 -3.63 4.21
C ARG A 190 25.00 -2.92 4.30
N ILE A 191 24.97 -1.65 4.70
CA ILE A 191 23.73 -0.84 4.78
C ILE A 191 23.09 -0.75 3.40
N ILE A 192 23.92 -0.48 2.40
CA ILE A 192 23.52 -0.38 1.00
C ILE A 192 22.96 -1.70 0.46
N ARG A 193 23.64 -2.83 0.70
CA ARG A 193 23.15 -4.15 0.26
C ARG A 193 21.78 -4.45 0.86
N HIS A 194 21.59 -4.13 2.13
CA HIS A 194 20.30 -4.29 2.79
C HIS A 194 19.21 -3.42 2.13
N LEU A 195 19.55 -2.19 1.75
CA LEU A 195 18.64 -1.26 1.09
C LEU A 195 18.17 -1.77 -0.29
N ILE A 196 19.06 -2.42 -1.05
CA ILE A 196 18.71 -3.11 -2.31
C ILE A 196 17.79 -4.30 -2.03
N ILE A 197 18.14 -5.17 -1.08
CA ILE A 197 17.34 -6.36 -0.73
C ILE A 197 15.91 -5.94 -0.36
N VAL A 198 15.74 -4.90 0.44
CA VAL A 198 14.41 -4.42 0.83
C VAL A 198 13.61 -3.91 -0.37
N ASN A 199 14.21 -3.15 -1.28
CA ASN A 199 13.52 -2.71 -2.50
C ASN A 199 13.12 -3.88 -3.41
N VAL A 200 13.98 -4.89 -3.55
CA VAL A 200 13.66 -6.11 -4.31
C VAL A 200 12.48 -6.85 -3.67
N LEU A 201 12.44 -6.95 -2.34
CA LEU A 201 11.30 -7.55 -1.63
C LEU A 201 9.99 -6.77 -1.86
N VAL A 202 10.04 -5.44 -1.93
CA VAL A 202 8.86 -4.61 -2.27
C VAL A 202 8.33 -4.96 -3.66
N ILE A 203 9.21 -5.13 -4.65
CA ILE A 203 8.81 -5.53 -6.01
C ILE A 203 8.18 -6.93 -6.02
N PHE A 204 8.72 -7.88 -5.25
CA PHE A 204 8.12 -9.21 -5.11
C PHE A 204 6.72 -9.15 -4.47
N LEU A 205 6.53 -8.27 -3.49
CA LEU A 205 5.23 -8.04 -2.86
C LEU A 205 4.21 -7.42 -3.82
N ASP A 206 4.66 -6.56 -4.75
CA ASP A 206 3.81 -6.05 -5.83
C ASP A 206 3.40 -7.16 -6.81
N ALA A 207 4.35 -8.00 -7.20
CA ALA A 207 4.08 -9.15 -8.07
C ALA A 207 3.10 -10.14 -7.42
N SER A 208 3.20 -10.38 -6.10
CA SER A 208 2.27 -11.26 -5.39
C SER A 208 0.85 -10.69 -5.33
N LEU A 209 0.70 -9.36 -5.18
CA LEU A 209 -0.61 -8.70 -5.25
C LEU A 209 -1.24 -8.86 -6.63
N LEU A 210 -0.46 -8.66 -7.70
CA LEU A 210 -0.94 -8.90 -9.06
C LEU A 210 -1.34 -10.35 -9.26
N ALA A 211 -0.48 -11.30 -8.90
CA ALA A 211 -0.78 -12.72 -9.04
C ALA A 211 -2.09 -13.08 -8.33
N THR A 212 -2.28 -12.63 -7.10
CA THR A 212 -3.51 -12.87 -6.33
C THR A 212 -4.74 -12.26 -7.01
N GLN A 213 -4.60 -11.06 -7.61
CA GLN A 213 -5.70 -10.41 -8.35
C GLN A 213 -6.19 -11.24 -9.55
N TYR A 214 -5.28 -11.93 -10.25
CA TYR A 214 -5.64 -12.76 -11.39
C TYR A 214 -6.20 -14.14 -11.01
N THR A 215 -6.16 -14.54 -9.73
CA THR A 215 -6.78 -15.80 -9.25
C THR A 215 -8.30 -15.71 -9.02
N ASN A 216 -8.93 -14.57 -9.31
CA ASN A 216 -10.38 -14.33 -9.12
C ASN A 216 -10.92 -14.50 -7.68
N ASN A 217 -10.04 -14.51 -6.69
CA ASN A 217 -10.43 -14.61 -5.28
C ASN A 217 -10.49 -13.23 -4.62
N PHE A 218 -11.55 -12.48 -4.91
CA PHE A 218 -11.74 -11.10 -4.39
C PHE A 218 -11.65 -11.01 -2.86
N GLN A 219 -12.27 -11.97 -2.14
CA GLN A 219 -12.22 -12.02 -0.67
C GLN A 219 -10.79 -12.19 -0.10
N ILE A 220 -9.96 -12.97 -0.79
CA ILE A 220 -8.57 -13.20 -0.39
C ILE A 220 -7.73 -11.98 -0.77
N GLN A 221 -7.93 -11.43 -1.95
CA GLN A 221 -7.16 -10.28 -2.42
C GLN A 221 -7.46 -9.01 -1.61
N THR A 222 -8.72 -8.77 -1.20
CA THR A 222 -9.09 -7.64 -0.33
C THR A 222 -8.44 -7.75 1.06
N THR A 223 -8.25 -8.96 1.59
CA THR A 223 -7.66 -9.21 2.93
C THR A 223 -6.14 -9.27 2.89
N TYR A 224 -5.57 -9.80 1.80
CA TYR A 224 -4.12 -9.87 1.57
C TYR A 224 -3.50 -8.50 1.29
N LYS A 225 -4.23 -7.59 0.62
CA LYS A 225 -3.75 -6.24 0.28
C LYS A 225 -3.29 -5.45 1.52
N PRO A 226 -4.07 -5.30 2.60
CA PRO A 226 -3.62 -4.72 3.87
C PRO A 226 -2.33 -5.31 4.43
N VAL A 227 -2.17 -6.64 4.38
CA VAL A 227 -0.94 -7.32 4.85
C VAL A 227 0.26 -6.82 4.05
N VAL A 228 0.16 -6.87 2.72
CA VAL A 228 1.27 -6.44 1.85
C VAL A 228 1.61 -4.97 2.08
N TYR A 229 0.62 -4.08 2.12
CA TYR A 229 0.86 -2.66 2.38
C TYR A 229 1.48 -2.42 3.77
N SER A 230 1.06 -3.16 4.80
CA SER A 230 1.67 -3.06 6.14
C SER A 230 3.15 -3.45 6.14
N VAL A 231 3.50 -4.52 5.42
CA VAL A 231 4.89 -4.99 5.29
C VAL A 231 5.72 -3.98 4.51
N LYS A 232 5.19 -3.43 3.41
CA LYS A 232 5.84 -2.37 2.63
C LYS A 232 6.13 -1.14 3.49
N LEU A 233 5.16 -0.66 4.27
CA LEU A 233 5.38 0.47 5.18
C LEU A 233 6.46 0.14 6.23
N LYS A 234 6.45 -1.07 6.80
CA LYS A 234 7.46 -1.51 7.77
C LYS A 234 8.87 -1.50 7.17
N MET A 235 9.02 -2.01 5.96
CA MET A 235 10.25 -1.94 5.18
C MET A 235 10.71 -0.50 4.96
N GLU A 236 9.77 0.37 4.59
CA GLU A 236 10.02 1.78 4.31
C GLU A 236 10.53 2.55 5.54
N PHE A 237 9.94 2.25 6.70
CA PHE A 237 10.34 2.77 8.01
C PHE A 237 11.77 2.35 8.40
N VAL A 238 12.11 1.07 8.20
CA VAL A 238 13.46 0.56 8.47
C VAL A 238 14.51 1.27 7.60
N ILE A 239 14.22 1.45 6.30
CA ILE A 239 15.14 2.13 5.39
C ILE A 239 15.36 3.59 5.83
N LEU A 240 14.31 4.34 6.17
CA LEU A 240 14.47 5.72 6.61
C LEU A 240 15.33 5.83 7.86
N ASN A 241 15.10 4.96 8.84
CA ASN A 241 15.89 4.95 10.08
C ASN A 241 17.38 4.71 9.81
N ARG A 242 17.71 3.85 8.85
CA ARG A 242 19.11 3.61 8.46
C ARG A 242 19.72 4.78 7.70
N LEU A 243 18.95 5.47 6.85
CA LEU A 243 19.41 6.67 6.15
C LEU A 243 19.72 7.81 7.12
N GLN A 244 18.91 7.97 8.17
CA GLN A 244 19.17 8.97 9.22
C GLN A 244 20.40 8.63 10.06
N ALA A 245 20.64 7.34 10.35
CA ALA A 245 21.82 6.91 11.12
C ALA A 245 23.14 6.97 10.32
N ALA A 246 23.09 7.12 8.99
CA ALA A 246 24.24 7.21 8.12
C ALA A 246 24.65 8.65 7.75
N ARG A 247 23.89 9.65 8.22
CA ARG A 247 24.22 11.09 8.20
C ARG A 247 24.78 11.49 9.54
#